data_AF-A0A7C6FPU2-F1
#
_entry.id   AF-A0A7C6FPU2-F1
#
_cell.length_a   1.000
_cell.length_b   1.000
_cell.length_c   1.000
_cell.angle_alpha   90.00
_cell.angle_beta   90.00
_cell.angle_gamma   90.00
#
_symmetry.space_group_name_H-M   'P 1'
#
loop_
_entity.id
_entity.type
_entity.pdbx_description
1 polymer ?
#
loop_
_entity_poly.entity_id
_entity_poly.type
_entity_poly.pdbx_seq_one_letter_code
_entity_poly.pdbx_strand_id
1 'polypeptide(L)'
;MNIFHILARVLLWIAPAIGLLFSSKQLMQFAQLASYQAGGLVRAFIRLPIKAVWPGAVLSAVCILFLFIGSLILRLPGVLAFLFAILLAALIAAIAYMIGFFAYQEKRVKVRLVYTVRVKRLYAALFVVSSLVTLLIYRAGWAFGTNALVPLLAPLLLLIALLVIWPLEKAIQLLFRADAKQILEGYKKTGLRVIGITGSYGKTTVKNLLHAMLSQTYPTLASPASFNTPMGLSRCIREELGQHHHFFIAEMGARHPQDIRVLCRLIVPEAGILTSIGPQHLQTMGSVKQVAATKYDLINALPQDGFAVFYDDGKLVRAAYDKTEKPKAIVGQPGTDAWAEDVTLLEDGSQFTLCFSDGSKQPVTTNLVGEHNINNILMAAVMARHYGVAADKIAQALAEVAPIPSRLQMSTHHKGYKVINNGFNSNPDSSRKALQVLAAQTGRLVVVTPGFIELGRQEVRSNRRLGNDIAAVADMAILIGEKHTRPIKTGLLESGMEEEHIKVFPTLSQANQYIEDIFGPGDVLLYENDLPDHYA
;
A
#
# COMPACT_ATOMS: atom_id res chain seq x y z
N MET A 1 31.07 37.71 29.58
CA MET A 1 29.70 37.69 29.00
C MET A 1 28.77 37.10 30.05
N ASN A 2 27.71 37.81 30.46
CA ASN A 2 26.73 37.30 31.45
C ASN A 2 26.14 35.97 30.95
N ILE A 3 25.93 34.98 31.84
CA ILE A 3 25.33 33.68 31.52
C ILE A 3 24.02 33.83 30.74
N PHE A 4 23.19 34.83 31.08
CA PHE A 4 21.94 35.10 30.37
C PHE A 4 22.15 35.56 28.92
N HIS A 5 23.24 36.29 28.62
CA HIS A 5 23.59 36.64 27.24
C HIS A 5 24.05 35.42 26.43
N ILE A 6 24.78 34.50 27.06
CA ILE A 6 25.18 33.23 26.43
C ILE A 6 23.93 32.43 26.09
N LEU A 7 23.02 32.26 27.04
CA LEU A 7 21.78 31.52 26.86
C LEU A 7 20.88 32.17 25.79
N ALA A 8 20.72 33.50 25.80
CA ALA A 8 19.96 34.22 24.78
C ALA A 8 20.53 33.98 23.38
N ARG A 9 21.86 34.05 23.23
CA ARG A 9 22.55 33.82 21.96
C ARG A 9 22.34 32.38 21.50
N VAL A 10 22.57 31.38 22.36
CA VAL A 10 22.37 29.97 22.02
C VAL A 10 20.94 29.70 21.57
N LEU A 11 19.95 30.25 22.30
CA LEU A 11 18.54 30.08 21.98
C LEU A 11 18.19 30.64 20.59
N LEU A 12 18.66 31.85 20.27
CA LEU A 12 18.44 32.46 18.96
C LEU A 12 19.19 31.73 17.84
N TRP A 13 20.36 31.15 18.12
CA TRP A 13 21.06 30.31 17.14
C TRP A 13 20.26 29.04 16.80
N ILE A 14 19.69 28.37 17.79
CA ILE A 14 18.97 27.11 17.58
C ILE A 14 17.51 27.28 17.15
N ALA A 15 16.92 28.47 17.35
CA ALA A 15 15.50 28.72 17.06
C ALA A 15 15.06 28.35 15.63
N PRO A 16 15.81 28.64 14.55
CA PRO A 16 15.45 28.18 13.20
C PRO A 16 15.43 26.65 13.06
N ALA A 17 16.35 25.95 13.73
CA ALA A 17 16.41 24.48 13.71
C ALA A 17 15.21 23.85 14.45
N ILE A 18 14.74 24.48 15.54
CA ILE A 18 13.51 24.09 16.24
C ILE A 18 12.28 24.38 15.37
N GLY A 19 12.19 25.58 14.78
CA GLY A 19 11.12 25.97 13.87
C GLY A 19 10.97 24.99 12.70
N LEU A 20 12.09 24.52 12.14
CA LEU A 20 12.10 23.55 11.05
C LEU A 20 11.34 22.25 11.38
N LEU A 21 11.30 21.81 12.64
CA LEU A 21 10.54 20.62 13.03
C LEU A 21 9.03 20.83 12.84
N PHE A 22 8.55 22.04 13.07
CA PHE A 22 7.13 22.36 12.90
C PHE A 22 6.77 22.57 11.43
N SER A 23 7.63 23.26 10.66
CA SER A 23 7.35 23.55 9.23
C SER A 23 7.55 22.33 8.31
N SER A 24 8.32 21.32 8.74
CA SER A 24 8.64 20.13 7.92
C SER A 24 7.56 19.05 7.88
N LYS A 25 6.36 19.30 8.41
CA LYS A 25 5.24 18.32 8.45
C LYS A 25 4.91 17.72 7.08
N GLN A 26 4.90 18.53 6.03
CA GLN A 26 4.66 18.07 4.65
C GLN A 26 5.83 17.21 4.11
N LEU A 27 7.07 17.56 4.45
CA LEU A 27 8.24 16.78 4.06
C LEU A 27 8.28 15.40 4.74
N MET A 28 7.86 15.32 6.01
CA MET A 28 7.72 14.04 6.71
C MET A 28 6.66 13.15 6.08
N GLN A 29 5.59 13.74 5.56
CA GLN A 29 4.60 13.01 4.80
C GLN A 29 5.18 12.47 3.49
N PHE A 30 5.95 13.28 2.75
CA PHE A 30 6.64 12.79 1.55
C PHE A 30 7.58 11.63 1.88
N ALA A 31 8.31 11.70 3.00
CA ALA A 31 9.14 10.59 3.46
C ALA A 31 8.30 9.35 3.79
N GLN A 32 7.17 9.49 4.47
CA GLN A 32 6.26 8.37 4.79
C GLN A 32 5.69 7.72 3.51
N LEU A 33 5.24 8.52 2.54
CA LEU A 33 4.70 8.05 1.27
C LEU A 33 5.76 7.36 0.41
N ALA A 34 7.00 7.86 0.44
CA ALA A 34 8.15 7.24 -0.22
C ALA A 34 8.69 6.01 0.54
N SER A 35 7.98 5.50 1.55
CA SER A 35 8.43 4.40 2.42
C SER A 35 9.82 4.66 3.02
N TYR A 36 10.15 5.93 3.24
CA TYR A 36 11.41 6.46 3.74
C TYR A 36 12.63 6.07 2.90
N GLN A 37 12.41 5.78 1.61
CA GLN A 37 13.50 5.53 0.66
C GLN A 37 13.97 6.86 0.08
N ALA A 38 15.27 7.15 0.20
CA ALA A 38 15.87 8.38 -0.31
C ALA A 38 15.55 8.60 -1.81
N GLY A 39 15.66 7.56 -2.64
CA GLY A 39 15.35 7.66 -4.07
C GLY A 39 13.88 7.99 -4.36
N GLY A 40 12.94 7.47 -3.56
CA GLY A 40 11.52 7.82 -3.66
C GLY A 40 11.26 9.28 -3.26
N LEU A 41 11.93 9.73 -2.21
CA LEU A 41 11.83 11.11 -1.73
C LEU A 41 12.42 12.12 -2.72
N VAL A 42 13.57 11.81 -3.32
CA VAL A 42 14.19 12.62 -4.39
C VAL A 42 13.25 12.76 -5.58
N ARG A 43 12.62 11.67 -6.02
CA ARG A 43 11.61 11.72 -7.09
C ARG A 43 10.42 12.60 -6.71
N ALA A 44 9.95 12.54 -5.47
CA ALA A 44 8.87 13.39 -4.98
C ALA A 44 9.26 14.88 -5.00
N PHE A 45 10.49 15.21 -4.59
CA PHE A 45 11.00 16.58 -4.62
C PHE A 45 11.14 17.12 -6.06
N ILE A 46 11.61 16.28 -7.00
CA ILE A 46 11.71 16.66 -8.41
C ILE A 46 10.32 16.90 -9.02
N ARG A 47 9.32 16.10 -8.64
CA ARG A 47 7.94 16.25 -9.13
C ARG A 47 7.22 17.45 -8.53
N LEU A 48 7.45 17.72 -7.24
CA LEU A 48 6.75 18.76 -6.48
C LEU A 48 7.74 19.72 -5.81
N PRO A 49 8.60 20.43 -6.56
CA PRO A 49 9.70 21.21 -6.02
C PRO A 49 9.20 22.38 -5.16
N ILE A 50 8.15 23.06 -5.61
CA ILE A 50 7.54 24.16 -4.86
C ILE A 50 7.03 23.66 -3.51
N LYS A 51 6.26 22.55 -3.49
CA LYS A 51 5.72 21.96 -2.26
C LYS A 51 6.81 21.51 -1.29
N ALA A 52 7.95 21.06 -1.78
CA ALA A 52 9.07 20.65 -0.93
C ALA A 52 9.80 21.85 -0.30
N VAL A 53 9.94 22.97 -1.03
CA VAL A 53 10.83 24.07 -0.63
C VAL A 53 10.09 25.21 0.08
N TRP A 54 8.85 25.54 -0.32
CA TRP A 54 8.18 26.75 0.16
C TRP A 54 8.03 26.87 1.68
N PRO A 55 7.74 25.78 2.47
CA PRO A 55 7.61 25.93 3.92
C PRO A 55 8.92 26.34 4.59
N GLY A 56 10.04 25.79 4.09
CA GLY A 56 11.39 26.13 4.51
C GLY A 56 11.80 27.54 4.07
N ALA A 57 11.45 27.94 2.85
CA ALA A 57 11.72 29.28 2.34
C ALA A 57 10.98 30.38 3.12
N VAL A 58 9.68 30.20 3.37
CA VAL A 58 8.88 31.14 4.17
C VAL A 58 9.38 31.19 5.61
N LEU A 59 9.68 30.04 6.22
CA LEU A 59 10.28 30.03 7.56
C LEU A 59 11.63 30.74 7.60
N SER A 60 12.45 30.60 6.55
CA SER A 60 13.74 31.31 6.46
C SER A 60 13.55 32.83 6.39
N ALA A 61 12.61 33.30 5.58
CA ALA A 61 12.27 34.74 5.50
C ALA A 61 11.80 35.29 6.86
N VAL A 62 10.96 34.55 7.57
CA VAL A 62 10.55 34.87 8.95
C VAL A 62 11.79 34.89 9.85
N CYS A 63 12.62 33.85 9.84
CA CYS A 63 13.81 33.79 10.68
C CYS A 63 14.78 34.96 10.41
N ILE A 64 14.93 35.42 9.16
CA ILE A 64 15.77 36.58 8.82
C ILE A 64 15.26 37.83 9.55
N LEU A 65 13.96 38.11 9.45
CA LEU A 65 13.33 39.26 10.12
C LEU A 65 13.47 39.18 11.65
N PHE A 66 13.13 38.03 12.22
CA PHE A 66 13.13 37.85 13.67
C PHE A 66 14.55 37.81 14.25
N LEU A 67 15.52 37.21 13.57
CA LEU A 67 16.91 37.21 14.03
C LEU A 67 17.59 38.57 13.84
N PHE A 68 17.15 39.38 12.87
CA PHE A 68 17.54 40.79 12.82
C PHE A 68 17.10 41.53 14.10
N ILE A 69 15.83 41.37 14.52
CA ILE A 69 15.34 41.91 15.81
C ILE A 69 16.13 41.30 16.99
N GLY A 70 16.41 40.00 16.93
CA GLY A 70 17.25 39.30 17.90
C GLY A 70 18.64 39.91 18.07
N SER A 71 19.25 40.40 16.99
CA SER A 71 20.56 41.07 17.04
C SER A 71 20.53 42.38 17.83
N LEU A 72 19.39 43.07 17.83
CA LEU A 72 19.14 44.26 18.63
C LEU A 72 18.89 43.89 20.10
N ILE A 73 18.08 42.85 20.34
CA ILE A 73 17.79 42.31 21.68
C ILE A 73 19.07 41.89 22.41
N LEU A 74 20.05 41.33 21.71
CA LEU A 74 21.32 40.90 22.31
C LEU A 74 22.17 42.07 22.86
N ARG A 75 21.82 43.33 22.58
CA ARG A 75 22.45 44.53 23.16
C ARG A 75 21.81 44.97 24.49
N LEU A 76 20.66 44.41 24.87
CA LEU A 76 19.97 44.71 26.13
C LEU A 76 20.67 44.06 27.34
N PRO A 77 20.39 44.48 28.58
CA PRO A 77 20.87 43.79 29.78
C PRO A 77 20.53 42.29 29.76
N GLY A 78 21.45 41.44 30.25
CA GLY A 78 21.40 39.99 30.03
C GLY A 78 20.06 39.31 30.34
N VAL A 79 19.40 39.65 31.45
CA VAL A 79 18.10 39.06 31.83
C VAL A 79 17.01 39.46 30.82
N LEU A 80 16.94 40.74 30.45
CA LEU A 80 15.97 41.23 29.45
C LEU A 80 16.25 40.61 28.08
N ALA A 81 17.52 40.55 27.67
CA ALA A 81 17.93 39.91 26.43
C ALA A 81 17.49 38.43 26.37
N PHE A 82 17.59 37.71 27.48
CA PHE A 82 17.15 36.32 27.58
C PHE A 82 15.63 36.16 27.51
N LEU A 83 14.87 36.96 28.25
CA LEU A 83 13.39 36.92 28.21
C LEU A 83 12.84 37.24 26.82
N PHE A 84 13.36 38.29 26.17
CA PHE A 84 12.96 38.63 24.80
C PHE A 84 13.42 37.57 23.78
N ALA A 85 14.57 36.93 23.99
CA ALA A 85 15.00 35.81 23.15
C ALA A 85 14.06 34.60 23.25
N ILE A 86 13.54 34.29 24.45
CA ILE A 86 12.52 33.25 24.64
C ILE A 86 11.25 33.60 23.86
N LEU A 87 10.75 34.83 24.00
CA LEU A 87 9.58 35.29 23.28
C LEU A 87 9.76 35.17 21.76
N LEU A 88 10.91 35.61 21.25
CA LEU A 88 11.23 35.56 19.82
C LEU A 88 11.33 34.11 19.31
N ALA A 89 11.99 33.22 20.06
CA ALA A 89 12.08 31.80 19.72
C ALA A 89 10.69 31.12 19.74
N ALA A 90 9.85 31.45 20.72
CA ALA A 90 8.48 30.96 20.79
C ALA A 90 7.63 31.45 19.60
N LEU A 91 7.79 32.71 19.19
CA LEU A 91 7.09 33.27 18.05
C LEU A 91 7.55 32.64 16.72
N ILE A 92 8.85 32.40 16.55
CA ILE A 92 9.38 31.62 15.42
C ILE A 92 8.74 30.22 15.40
N ALA A 93 8.68 29.53 16.54
CA ALA A 93 8.08 28.20 16.63
C ALA A 93 6.56 28.22 16.32
N ALA A 94 5.82 29.21 16.82
CA ALA A 94 4.39 29.37 16.56
C ALA A 94 4.11 29.65 15.07
N ILE A 95 4.88 30.54 14.45
CA ILE A 95 4.78 30.82 13.01
C ILE A 95 5.18 29.58 12.20
N ALA A 96 6.23 28.87 12.61
CA ALA A 96 6.63 27.64 11.94
C ALA A 96 5.56 26.54 12.02
N TYR A 97 4.87 26.45 13.15
CA TYR A 97 3.70 25.57 13.31
C TYR A 97 2.57 25.99 12.37
N MET A 98 2.25 27.28 12.26
CA MET A 98 1.26 27.79 11.30
C MET A 98 1.65 27.47 9.86
N ILE A 99 2.91 27.69 9.47
CA ILE A 99 3.44 27.33 8.15
C ILE A 99 3.28 25.82 7.89
N GLY A 100 3.70 24.99 8.84
CA GLY A 100 3.58 23.54 8.74
C GLY A 100 2.13 23.07 8.69
N PHE A 101 1.24 23.77 9.40
CA PHE A 101 -0.21 23.53 9.39
C PHE A 101 -0.81 23.86 8.03
N PHE A 102 -0.54 25.04 7.45
CA PHE A 102 -1.02 25.40 6.11
C PHE A 102 -0.38 24.57 4.99
N ALA A 103 0.87 24.13 5.15
CA ALA A 103 1.49 23.17 4.25
C ALA A 103 0.83 21.79 4.31
N TYR A 104 0.19 21.47 5.43
CA TYR A 104 -0.43 20.17 5.68
C TYR A 104 -1.96 20.16 5.49
N GLN A 105 -2.65 21.27 5.73
CA GLN A 105 -4.09 21.47 5.53
C GLN A 105 -4.42 21.77 4.05
N GLU A 106 -5.53 21.33 3.42
CA GLU A 106 -6.54 20.32 3.80
C GLU A 106 -7.51 19.92 2.65
N LYS A 107 -7.21 20.15 1.35
CA LYS A 107 -8.14 19.75 0.25
C LYS A 107 -7.63 18.69 -0.74
N ARG A 108 -6.41 18.16 -0.59
CA ARG A 108 -5.79 17.29 -1.62
C ARG A 108 -4.90 16.15 -1.08
N VAL A 109 -5.09 15.74 0.17
CA VAL A 109 -4.20 14.76 0.81
C VAL A 109 -4.96 13.48 1.13
N LYS A 110 -4.76 12.45 0.30
CA LYS A 110 -5.43 11.15 0.43
C LYS A 110 -4.96 10.31 1.61
N VAL A 111 -3.70 10.46 2.05
CA VAL A 111 -3.11 9.70 3.17
C VAL A 111 -2.49 10.65 4.19
N ARG A 112 -3.07 10.70 5.38
CA ARG A 112 -2.61 11.55 6.50
C ARG A 112 -1.25 11.07 7.03
N LEU A 113 -0.43 12.01 7.52
CA LEU A 113 0.79 11.68 8.26
C LEU A 113 0.41 10.95 9.55
N VAL A 114 1.01 9.79 9.80
CA VAL A 114 0.78 9.00 11.01
C VAL A 114 2.03 9.07 11.85
N TYR A 115 1.92 9.59 13.08
CA TYR A 115 3.04 9.74 13.99
C TYR A 115 3.46 8.40 14.61
N THR A 116 4.19 7.62 13.82
CA THR A 116 4.83 6.38 14.28
C THR A 116 6.13 6.67 15.02
N VAL A 117 6.64 5.67 15.76
CA VAL A 117 7.97 5.77 16.40
C VAL A 117 9.07 6.10 15.37
N ARG A 118 8.94 5.57 14.14
CA ARG A 118 9.86 5.87 13.04
C ARG A 118 9.83 7.34 12.63
N VAL A 119 8.64 7.95 12.53
CA VAL A 119 8.49 9.39 12.26
C VAL A 119 9.11 10.23 13.38
N LYS A 120 8.87 9.86 14.65
CA LYS A 120 9.47 10.55 15.81
C LYS A 120 11.01 10.51 15.76
N ARG A 121 11.60 9.36 15.44
CA ARG A 121 13.05 9.23 15.26
C ARG A 121 13.56 10.07 14.09
N LEU A 122 12.83 10.13 12.97
CA LEU A 122 13.21 10.96 11.83
C LEU A 122 13.15 12.46 12.16
N TYR A 123 12.16 12.92 12.92
CA TYR A 123 12.15 14.28 13.48
C TYR A 123 13.36 14.54 14.37
N ALA A 124 13.71 13.61 15.25
CA ALA A 124 14.90 13.74 16.09
C ALA A 124 16.19 13.80 15.25
N ALA A 125 16.32 12.96 14.22
CA ALA A 125 17.45 13.00 13.30
C ALA A 125 17.52 14.32 12.52
N LEU A 126 16.37 14.84 12.05
CA LEU A 126 16.30 16.15 11.40
C LEU A 126 16.76 17.27 12.34
N PHE A 127 16.33 17.23 13.62
CA PHE A 127 16.75 18.20 14.63
C PHE A 127 18.26 18.15 14.89
N VAL A 128 18.84 16.95 15.01
CA VAL A 128 20.28 16.79 15.20
C VAL A 128 21.05 17.31 13.99
N VAL A 129 20.65 16.94 12.78
CA VAL A 129 21.31 17.40 11.55
C VAL A 129 21.21 18.92 11.38
N SER A 130 20.04 19.51 11.59
CA SER A 130 19.87 20.97 11.47
C SER A 130 20.64 21.73 12.56
N SER A 131 20.71 21.18 13.78
CA SER A 131 21.49 21.76 14.89
C SER A 131 23.00 21.65 14.63
N LEU A 132 23.48 20.56 14.04
CA LEU A 132 24.88 20.42 13.64
C LEU A 132 25.25 21.41 12.54
N VAL A 133 24.40 21.58 11.52
CA VAL A 133 24.62 22.61 10.49
C VAL A 133 24.67 24.00 11.11
N THR A 134 23.75 24.30 12.03
CA THR A 134 23.75 25.56 12.80
C THR A 134 25.06 25.76 13.57
N LEU A 135 25.55 24.71 14.23
CA LEU A 135 26.81 24.74 14.98
C LEU A 135 28.01 24.94 14.05
N LEU A 136 28.02 24.33 12.87
CA LEU A 136 29.07 24.51 11.87
C LEU A 136 29.11 25.94 11.34
N ILE A 137 27.95 26.55 11.05
CA ILE A 137 27.84 27.95 10.66
C ILE A 137 28.42 28.86 11.76
N TYR A 138 28.04 28.61 13.03
CA TYR A 138 28.57 29.34 14.17
C TYR A 138 30.10 29.19 14.32
N ARG A 139 30.61 27.96 14.21
CA ARG A 139 32.06 27.63 14.33
C ARG A 139 32.90 28.21 13.19
N ALA A 140 32.34 28.30 12.00
CA ALA A 140 32.98 28.89 10.84
C ALA A 140 33.06 30.43 10.91
N GLY A 141 32.56 31.05 11.99
CA GLY A 141 32.67 32.50 12.21
C GLY A 141 31.70 33.33 11.37
N TRP A 142 30.64 32.72 10.83
CA TRP A 142 29.64 33.44 10.04
C TRP A 142 28.85 34.41 10.92
N ALA A 143 28.39 35.51 10.30
CA ALA A 143 27.64 36.54 11.00
C ALA A 143 26.36 35.99 11.66
N PHE A 144 26.01 36.54 12.83
CA PHE A 144 24.75 36.23 13.49
C PHE A 144 23.56 36.51 12.57
N GLY A 145 22.61 35.57 12.49
CA GLY A 145 21.46 35.63 11.57
C GLY A 145 21.62 34.75 10.33
N THR A 146 22.82 34.26 10.02
CA THR A 146 23.04 33.32 8.90
C THR A 146 22.37 31.97 9.11
N ASN A 147 22.16 31.57 10.36
CA ASN A 147 21.35 30.41 10.74
C ASN A 147 19.87 30.52 10.32
N ALA A 148 19.39 31.71 9.96
CA ALA A 148 18.07 31.89 9.37
C ALA A 148 17.90 31.14 8.04
N LEU A 149 18.99 30.78 7.37
CA LEU A 149 18.99 30.05 6.09
C LEU A 149 18.88 28.53 6.27
N VAL A 150 19.03 28.00 7.49
CA VAL A 150 18.96 26.55 7.75
C VAL A 150 17.63 25.95 7.28
N PRO A 151 16.45 26.56 7.52
CA PRO A 151 15.19 26.02 7.03
C PRO A 151 15.06 25.98 5.50
N LEU A 152 15.78 26.81 4.75
CA LEU A 152 15.79 26.79 3.28
C LEU A 152 16.36 25.46 2.75
N LEU A 153 17.27 24.86 3.51
CA LEU A 153 17.91 23.59 3.20
C LEU A 153 17.05 22.37 3.63
N ALA A 154 15.81 22.57 4.10
CA ALA A 154 14.97 21.52 4.66
C ALA A 154 14.91 20.20 3.85
N PRO A 155 14.72 20.21 2.51
CA PRO A 155 14.68 18.97 1.73
C PRO A 155 16.01 18.21 1.78
N LEU A 156 17.14 18.94 1.71
CA LEU A 156 18.48 18.36 1.79
C LEU A 156 18.78 17.83 3.20
N LEU A 157 18.45 18.60 4.24
CA LEU A 157 18.64 18.19 5.63
C LEU A 157 17.82 16.94 5.95
N LEU A 158 16.63 16.79 5.39
CA LEU A 158 15.83 15.57 5.54
C LEU A 158 16.47 14.36 4.85
N LEU A 159 17.07 14.53 3.67
CA LEU A 159 17.82 13.45 3.00
C LEU A 159 19.03 13.02 3.83
N ILE A 160 19.76 13.97 4.41
CA ILE A 160 20.87 13.69 5.31
C ILE A 160 20.36 12.99 6.58
N ALA A 161 19.26 13.46 7.17
CA ALA A 161 18.66 12.82 8.35
C ALA A 161 18.25 11.36 8.07
N LEU A 162 17.73 11.06 6.87
CA LEU A 162 17.45 9.69 6.44
C LEU A 162 18.71 8.83 6.34
N LEU A 163 19.83 9.39 5.87
CA LEU A 163 21.11 8.68 5.80
C LEU A 163 21.68 8.41 7.21
N VAL A 164 21.64 9.41 8.09
CA VAL A 164 22.14 9.31 9.47
C VAL A 164 21.36 8.26 10.26
N ILE A 165 20.04 8.19 10.09
CA ILE A 165 19.20 7.25 10.83
C ILE A 165 19.16 5.85 10.21
N TRP A 166 19.63 5.70 8.97
CA TRP A 166 19.53 4.44 8.22
C TRP A 166 20.16 3.24 8.92
N PRO A 167 21.38 3.31 9.52
CA PRO A 167 21.96 2.19 10.25
C PRO A 167 21.11 1.75 11.43
N LEU A 168 20.57 2.71 12.19
CA LEU A 168 19.69 2.45 13.33
C LEU A 168 18.37 1.79 12.87
N GLU A 169 17.75 2.30 11.81
CA GLU A 169 16.54 1.69 11.24
C GLU A 169 16.81 0.26 10.74
N LYS A 170 17.98 0.01 10.14
CA LYS A 170 18.38 -1.34 9.72
C LYS A 170 18.59 -2.27 10.90
N ALA A 171 19.28 -1.83 11.94
CA ALA A 171 19.46 -2.60 13.16
C ALA A 171 18.11 -2.97 13.80
N ILE A 172 17.20 -2.01 13.95
CA ILE A 172 15.85 -2.26 14.47
C ILE A 172 15.10 -3.26 13.58
N GLN A 173 15.17 -3.12 12.26
CA GLN A 173 14.52 -4.05 11.33
C GLN A 173 15.07 -5.48 11.46
N LEU A 174 16.37 -5.63 11.66
CA LEU A 174 17.00 -6.94 11.86
C LEU A 174 16.58 -7.57 13.19
N LEU A 175 16.56 -6.79 14.28
CA LEU A 175 16.10 -7.24 15.59
C LEU A 175 14.65 -7.72 15.54
N PHE A 176 13.76 -6.95 14.91
CA PHE A 176 12.34 -7.34 14.78
C PHE A 176 12.17 -8.65 13.99
N ARG A 177 12.97 -8.84 12.93
CA ARG A 177 12.94 -10.08 12.15
C ARG A 177 13.50 -11.27 12.93
N ALA A 178 14.58 -11.06 13.67
CA ALA A 178 15.18 -12.11 14.50
C ALA A 178 14.23 -12.55 15.62
N ASP A 179 13.61 -11.58 16.31
CA ASP A 179 12.62 -11.83 17.36
C ASP A 179 11.38 -12.56 16.80
N ALA A 180 10.82 -12.08 15.69
CA ALA A 180 9.71 -12.76 15.02
C ALA A 180 10.06 -14.20 14.61
N LYS A 181 11.28 -14.42 14.08
CA LYS A 181 11.75 -15.77 13.73
C LYS A 181 11.84 -16.67 14.98
N GLN A 182 12.37 -16.16 16.08
CA GLN A 182 12.48 -16.91 17.34
C GLN A 182 11.11 -17.26 17.92
N ILE A 183 10.16 -16.32 17.93
CA ILE A 183 8.78 -16.57 18.36
C ILE A 183 8.15 -17.67 17.52
N LEU A 184 8.28 -17.57 16.19
CA LEU A 184 7.72 -18.54 15.27
C LEU A 184 8.34 -19.92 15.50
N GLU A 185 9.67 -20.04 15.55
CA GLU A 185 10.37 -21.30 15.84
C GLU A 185 9.95 -21.90 17.19
N GLY A 186 9.73 -21.07 18.21
CA GLY A 186 9.22 -21.49 19.51
C GLY A 186 7.84 -22.16 19.40
N TYR A 187 6.89 -21.51 18.73
CA TYR A 187 5.53 -22.06 18.59
C TYR A 187 5.45 -23.23 17.61
N LYS A 188 6.32 -23.30 16.59
CA LYS A 188 6.38 -24.46 15.70
C LYS A 188 6.78 -25.73 16.45
N LYS A 189 7.69 -25.63 17.44
CA LYS A 189 8.04 -26.75 18.32
C LYS A 189 6.87 -27.24 19.17
N THR A 190 5.88 -26.39 19.43
CA THR A 190 4.66 -26.73 20.17
C THR A 190 3.47 -27.05 19.26
N GLY A 191 3.69 -27.24 17.96
CA GLY A 191 2.66 -27.71 17.01
C GLY A 191 2.05 -26.66 16.10
N LEU A 192 2.49 -25.39 16.13
CA LEU A 192 2.05 -24.37 15.17
C LEU A 192 2.43 -24.78 13.75
N ARG A 193 1.44 -24.78 12.84
CA ARG A 193 1.64 -24.99 11.39
C ARG A 193 1.61 -23.66 10.65
N VAL A 194 2.54 -23.48 9.73
CA VAL A 194 2.66 -22.21 8.98
C VAL A 194 2.35 -22.41 7.50
N ILE A 195 1.40 -21.64 6.98
CA ILE A 195 0.93 -21.71 5.58
C ILE A 195 1.31 -20.41 4.86
N GLY A 196 2.08 -20.51 3.77
CA GLY A 196 2.38 -19.37 2.90
C GLY A 196 1.38 -19.25 1.75
N ILE A 197 0.99 -18.03 1.39
CA ILE A 197 0.13 -17.78 0.22
C ILE A 197 0.80 -16.75 -0.68
N THR A 198 1.02 -17.09 -1.95
CA THR A 198 1.53 -16.15 -2.94
C THR A 198 0.84 -16.26 -4.29
N GLY A 199 1.09 -15.28 -5.13
CA GLY A 199 0.55 -15.16 -6.48
C GLY A 199 0.50 -13.71 -6.94
N SER A 200 0.11 -13.48 -8.19
CA SER A 200 -0.14 -12.14 -8.71
C SER A 200 -1.44 -11.59 -8.12
N TYR A 201 -2.51 -12.39 -8.11
CA TYR A 201 -3.86 -12.01 -7.68
C TYR A 201 -4.47 -13.04 -6.72
N GLY A 202 -5.57 -12.71 -6.05
CA GLY A 202 -6.32 -13.65 -5.18
C GLY A 202 -5.73 -13.90 -3.78
N LYS A 203 -4.45 -13.58 -3.54
CA LYS A 203 -3.74 -13.81 -2.25
C LYS A 203 -4.56 -13.49 -1.00
N THR A 204 -5.02 -12.24 -0.86
CA THR A 204 -5.77 -11.79 0.33
C THR A 204 -7.13 -12.48 0.44
N THR A 205 -7.77 -12.79 -0.69
CA THR A 205 -9.06 -13.50 -0.69
C THR A 205 -8.87 -14.93 -0.20
N VAL A 206 -7.93 -15.67 -0.78
CA VAL A 206 -7.60 -17.04 -0.37
C VAL A 206 -7.15 -17.09 1.09
N LYS A 207 -6.35 -16.12 1.54
CA LYS A 207 -5.94 -16.00 2.95
C LYS A 207 -7.14 -15.86 3.89
N ASN A 208 -8.07 -14.96 3.58
CA ASN A 208 -9.25 -14.74 4.43
C ASN A 208 -10.21 -15.94 4.41
N LEU A 209 -10.40 -16.56 3.24
CA LEU A 209 -11.19 -17.79 3.09
C LEU A 209 -10.59 -18.93 3.90
N LEU A 210 -9.28 -19.18 3.75
CA LEU A 210 -8.58 -20.22 4.48
C LEU A 210 -8.62 -19.97 5.99
N HIS A 211 -8.45 -18.71 6.42
CA HIS A 211 -8.62 -18.32 7.81
C HIS A 211 -10.02 -18.66 8.33
N ALA A 212 -11.08 -18.26 7.61
CA ALA A 212 -12.45 -18.55 8.02
C ALA A 212 -12.72 -20.07 8.13
N MET A 213 -12.23 -20.86 7.17
CA MET A 213 -12.39 -22.31 7.16
C MET A 213 -11.62 -23.00 8.29
N LEU A 214 -10.33 -22.67 8.48
CA LEU A 214 -9.53 -23.27 9.54
C LEU A 214 -10.03 -22.86 10.93
N SER A 215 -10.48 -21.62 11.09
CA SER A 215 -11.05 -21.09 12.35
C SER A 215 -12.34 -21.77 12.80
N GLN A 216 -13.01 -22.55 11.94
CA GLN A 216 -14.15 -23.39 12.35
C GLN A 216 -13.72 -24.56 13.27
N THR A 217 -12.44 -24.93 13.24
CA THR A 217 -11.92 -26.10 13.98
C THR A 217 -10.73 -25.75 14.84
N TYR A 218 -9.87 -24.84 14.37
CA TYR A 218 -8.57 -24.55 14.97
C TYR A 218 -8.36 -23.05 15.14
N PRO A 219 -7.91 -22.57 16.32
CA PRO A 219 -7.49 -21.19 16.48
C PRO A 219 -6.41 -20.83 15.45
N THR A 220 -6.71 -19.86 14.58
CA THR A 220 -5.89 -19.55 13.42
C THR A 220 -5.62 -18.05 13.36
N LEU A 221 -4.37 -17.67 13.14
CA LEU A 221 -3.99 -16.29 12.85
C LEU A 221 -3.72 -16.14 11.36
N ALA A 222 -4.25 -15.09 10.74
CA ALA A 222 -3.89 -14.69 9.39
C ALA A 222 -3.27 -13.29 9.39
N SER A 223 -2.26 -13.06 8.55
CA SER A 223 -1.62 -11.74 8.45
C SER A 223 -2.66 -10.64 8.17
N PRO A 224 -2.72 -9.55 8.95
CA PRO A 224 -3.77 -8.54 8.83
C PRO A 224 -3.64 -7.74 7.53
N ALA A 225 -4.78 -7.35 6.95
CA ALA A 225 -4.85 -6.57 5.71
C ALA A 225 -3.90 -7.12 4.62
N SER A 226 -3.01 -6.27 4.08
CA SER A 226 -1.96 -6.64 3.12
C SER A 226 -0.56 -6.64 3.76
N PHE A 227 -0.42 -7.10 5.00
CA PHE A 227 0.88 -7.27 5.65
C PHE A 227 1.63 -8.43 5.00
N ASN A 228 2.27 -8.15 3.87
CA ASN A 228 2.86 -9.16 3.00
C ASN A 228 4.35 -8.92 2.70
N THR A 229 4.97 -8.06 3.50
CA THR A 229 6.42 -7.75 3.48
C THR A 229 7.10 -8.36 4.72
N PRO A 230 8.44 -8.53 4.72
CA PRO A 230 9.13 -9.11 5.88
C PRO A 230 8.85 -8.36 7.18
N MET A 231 8.76 -7.03 7.13
CA MET A 231 8.46 -6.23 8.32
C MET A 231 6.99 -6.33 8.73
N GLY A 232 6.06 -6.36 7.77
CA GLY A 232 4.63 -6.56 8.05
C GLY A 232 4.38 -7.88 8.76
N LEU A 233 4.94 -8.98 8.25
CA LEU A 233 4.82 -10.29 8.88
C LEU A 233 5.55 -10.36 10.23
N SER A 234 6.75 -9.78 10.34
CA SER A 234 7.47 -9.73 11.63
C SER A 234 6.64 -9.02 12.70
N ARG A 235 5.93 -7.96 12.33
CA ARG A 235 5.06 -7.22 13.24
C ARG A 235 3.85 -8.04 13.66
N CYS A 236 3.15 -8.67 12.71
CA CYS A 236 2.02 -9.55 12.99
C CYS A 236 2.41 -10.69 13.95
N ILE A 237 3.55 -11.36 13.70
CA ILE A 237 4.03 -12.43 14.58
C ILE A 237 4.28 -11.92 16.00
N ARG A 238 4.94 -10.77 16.16
CA ARG A 238 5.31 -10.24 17.48
C ARG A 238 4.11 -9.70 18.27
N GLU A 239 3.14 -9.11 17.57
CA GLU A 239 2.02 -8.41 18.22
C GLU A 239 0.80 -9.33 18.43
N GLU A 240 0.58 -10.33 17.57
CA GLU A 240 -0.68 -11.07 17.53
C GLU A 240 -0.51 -12.60 17.68
N LEU A 241 0.64 -13.18 17.34
CA LEU A 241 0.83 -14.63 17.43
C LEU A 241 1.05 -15.09 18.88
N GLY A 242 0.04 -15.76 19.43
CA GLY A 242 0.11 -16.45 20.73
C GLY A 242 0.15 -17.98 20.62
N GLN A 243 0.52 -18.64 21.73
CA GLN A 243 0.66 -20.10 21.86
C GLN A 243 -0.63 -20.90 21.57
N HIS A 244 -1.80 -20.29 21.71
CA HIS A 244 -3.09 -20.94 21.46
C HIS A 244 -3.36 -21.15 19.95
N HIS A 245 -2.65 -20.43 19.07
CA HIS A 245 -2.81 -20.59 17.64
C HIS A 245 -2.21 -21.91 17.17
N HIS A 246 -3.00 -22.65 16.41
CA HIS A 246 -2.59 -23.87 15.72
C HIS A 246 -2.08 -23.59 14.31
N PHE A 247 -2.62 -22.53 13.67
CA PHE A 247 -2.23 -22.14 12.32
C PHE A 247 -1.81 -20.68 12.26
N PHE A 248 -0.79 -20.41 11.45
CA PHE A 248 -0.44 -19.07 11.00
C PHE A 248 -0.42 -19.01 9.47
N ILE A 249 -1.27 -18.16 8.90
CA ILE A 249 -1.40 -17.94 7.46
C ILE A 249 -0.68 -16.64 7.08
N ALA A 250 0.40 -16.77 6.32
CA ALA A 250 1.23 -15.66 5.87
C ALA A 250 0.95 -15.30 4.41
N GLU A 251 0.35 -14.13 4.15
CA GLU A 251 0.32 -13.55 2.81
C GLU A 251 1.72 -13.11 2.40
N MET A 252 2.22 -13.56 1.25
CA MET A 252 3.57 -13.27 0.77
C MET A 252 3.55 -12.46 -0.54
N GLY A 253 3.92 -11.19 -0.44
CA GLY A 253 4.01 -10.24 -1.56
C GLY A 253 5.40 -10.25 -2.18
N ALA A 254 5.48 -9.92 -3.46
CA ALA A 254 6.77 -9.78 -4.15
C ALA A 254 6.69 -8.70 -5.22
N ARG A 255 7.65 -7.78 -5.18
CA ARG A 255 7.87 -6.73 -6.17
C ARG A 255 9.18 -6.94 -6.91
N HIS A 256 10.19 -7.50 -6.27
CA HIS A 256 11.48 -7.80 -6.83
C HIS A 256 11.74 -9.31 -6.87
N PRO A 257 12.64 -9.78 -7.76
CA PRO A 257 13.17 -11.13 -7.67
C PRO A 257 13.66 -11.44 -6.25
N GLN A 258 13.49 -12.68 -5.80
CA GLN A 258 13.89 -13.18 -4.47
C GLN A 258 13.08 -12.68 -3.27
N ASP A 259 12.13 -11.75 -3.42
CA ASP A 259 11.30 -11.28 -2.30
C ASP A 259 10.60 -12.44 -1.56
N ILE A 260 10.05 -13.40 -2.31
CA ILE A 260 9.43 -14.61 -1.73
C ILE A 260 10.45 -15.46 -0.98
N ARG A 261 11.70 -15.60 -1.48
CA ARG A 261 12.76 -16.33 -0.77
C ARG A 261 13.09 -15.68 0.56
N VAL A 262 13.15 -14.35 0.60
CA VAL A 262 13.39 -13.60 1.84
C VAL A 262 12.28 -13.85 2.85
N LEU A 263 11.02 -13.86 2.40
CA LEU A 263 9.87 -14.19 3.25
C LEU A 263 9.91 -15.65 3.72
N CYS A 264 10.24 -16.60 2.85
CA CYS A 264 10.32 -18.01 3.20
C CYS A 264 11.44 -18.29 4.21
N ARG A 265 12.57 -17.57 4.16
CA ARG A 265 13.64 -17.68 5.18
C ARG A 265 13.23 -17.15 6.56
N LEU A 266 12.28 -16.23 6.60
CA LEU A 266 11.73 -15.67 7.85
C LEU A 266 10.62 -16.57 8.41
N ILE A 267 9.72 -17.02 7.54
CA ILE A 267 8.44 -17.65 7.91
C ILE A 267 8.53 -19.18 7.90
N VAL A 268 9.44 -19.76 7.12
CA VAL A 268 9.66 -21.22 7.01
C VAL A 268 8.33 -21.98 6.85
N PRO A 269 7.57 -21.73 5.77
CA PRO A 269 6.25 -22.36 5.60
C PRO A 269 6.35 -23.87 5.45
N GLU A 270 5.36 -24.59 5.97
CA GLU A 270 5.19 -26.05 5.83
C GLU A 270 4.22 -26.41 4.71
N ALA A 271 3.28 -25.53 4.42
CA ALA A 271 2.40 -25.63 3.26
C ALA A 271 2.35 -24.30 2.49
N GLY A 272 2.00 -24.38 1.21
CA GLY A 272 1.99 -23.25 0.30
C GLY A 272 0.80 -23.24 -0.65
N ILE A 273 0.22 -22.08 -0.91
CA ILE A 273 -0.76 -21.89 -1.98
C ILE A 273 -0.19 -20.94 -3.04
N LEU A 274 -0.17 -21.39 -4.29
CA LEU A 274 0.15 -20.56 -5.45
C LEU A 274 -1.13 -20.22 -6.21
N THR A 275 -1.62 -18.99 -6.03
CA THR A 275 -2.96 -18.62 -6.48
C THR A 275 -3.07 -18.31 -7.97
N SER A 276 -2.15 -17.50 -8.51
CA SER A 276 -2.12 -17.12 -9.93
C SER A 276 -0.77 -16.57 -10.33
N ILE A 277 -0.43 -16.66 -11.62
CA ILE A 277 0.73 -16.02 -12.22
C ILE A 277 0.26 -15.14 -13.38
N GLY A 278 0.40 -13.83 -13.22
CA GLY A 278 0.03 -12.84 -14.23
C GLY A 278 1.01 -11.67 -14.29
N PRO A 279 0.86 -10.77 -15.28
CA PRO A 279 1.77 -9.65 -15.54
C PRO A 279 1.65 -8.57 -14.46
N GLN A 280 2.37 -8.75 -13.34
CA GLN A 280 2.40 -7.82 -12.21
C GLN A 280 3.84 -7.40 -11.89
N HIS A 281 4.03 -6.13 -11.54
CA HIS A 281 5.34 -5.55 -11.19
C HIS A 281 6.41 -5.80 -12.27
N LEU A 282 6.03 -5.77 -13.56
CA LEU A 282 6.94 -6.09 -14.67
C LEU A 282 8.11 -5.12 -14.76
N GLN A 283 7.94 -3.88 -14.30
CA GLN A 283 9.03 -2.91 -14.24
C GLN A 283 10.21 -3.39 -13.36
N THR A 284 9.92 -4.04 -12.24
CA THR A 284 10.93 -4.52 -11.27
C THR A 284 11.25 -6.00 -11.44
N MET A 285 10.31 -6.80 -11.96
CA MET A 285 10.48 -8.23 -12.24
C MET A 285 11.09 -8.51 -13.62
N GLY A 286 10.97 -7.57 -14.57
CA GLY A 286 11.47 -7.70 -15.94
C GLY A 286 10.58 -8.53 -16.88
N SER A 287 10.10 -9.71 -16.45
CA SER A 287 9.27 -10.58 -17.31
C SER A 287 8.27 -11.43 -16.53
N VAL A 288 7.21 -11.90 -17.20
CA VAL A 288 6.23 -12.84 -16.61
C VAL A 288 6.88 -14.17 -16.22
N LYS A 289 7.89 -14.64 -16.97
CA LYS A 289 8.68 -15.83 -16.59
C LYS A 289 9.39 -15.61 -15.25
N GLN A 290 9.95 -14.42 -15.03
CA GLN A 290 10.56 -14.08 -13.75
C GLN A 290 9.53 -13.94 -12.63
N VAL A 291 8.33 -13.44 -12.91
CA VAL A 291 7.21 -13.47 -11.95
C VAL A 291 6.91 -14.92 -11.56
N ALA A 292 6.73 -15.81 -12.54
CA ALA A 292 6.48 -17.24 -12.30
C ALA A 292 7.55 -17.88 -11.41
N ALA A 293 8.84 -17.69 -11.75
CA ALA A 293 9.96 -18.20 -10.96
C ALA A 293 9.97 -17.64 -9.53
N THR A 294 9.73 -16.34 -9.37
CA THR A 294 9.73 -15.68 -8.06
C THR A 294 8.57 -16.15 -7.18
N LYS A 295 7.38 -16.38 -7.75
CA LYS A 295 6.23 -16.92 -6.99
C LYS A 295 6.44 -18.40 -6.64
N TYR A 296 7.04 -19.16 -7.56
CA TYR A 296 7.38 -20.57 -7.34
C TYR A 296 8.43 -20.78 -6.23
N ASP A 297 9.20 -19.75 -5.88
CA ASP A 297 10.13 -19.82 -4.74
C ASP A 297 9.44 -20.21 -3.42
N LEU A 298 8.14 -19.94 -3.25
CA LEU A 298 7.37 -20.42 -2.08
C LEU A 298 7.34 -21.95 -2.06
N ILE A 299 6.96 -22.57 -3.18
CA ILE A 299 6.85 -24.02 -3.31
C ILE A 299 8.22 -24.69 -3.17
N ASN A 300 9.25 -24.08 -3.76
CA ASN A 300 10.63 -24.53 -3.59
C ASN A 300 11.07 -24.56 -2.13
N ALA A 301 10.67 -23.56 -1.34
CA ALA A 301 11.07 -23.43 0.05
C ALA A 301 10.31 -24.35 1.02
N LEU A 302 9.22 -24.98 0.60
CA LEU A 302 8.52 -25.99 1.41
C LEU A 302 9.45 -27.19 1.69
N PRO A 303 9.27 -27.86 2.84
CA PRO A 303 9.95 -29.14 3.10
C PRO A 303 9.49 -30.22 2.12
N GLN A 304 10.18 -31.37 2.08
CA GLN A 304 9.88 -32.43 1.11
C GLN A 304 8.50 -33.07 1.30
N ASP A 305 8.06 -33.15 2.55
CA ASP A 305 6.72 -33.56 2.97
C ASP A 305 5.71 -32.41 3.01
N GLY A 306 6.13 -31.20 2.61
CA GLY A 306 5.27 -30.01 2.61
C GLY A 306 4.21 -30.05 1.52
N PHE A 307 3.02 -29.53 1.83
CA PHE A 307 1.87 -29.61 0.93
C PHE A 307 1.67 -28.32 0.11
N ALA A 308 1.48 -28.46 -1.20
CA ALA A 308 1.32 -27.34 -2.13
C ALA A 308 -0.01 -27.37 -2.87
N VAL A 309 -0.75 -26.25 -2.89
CA VAL A 309 -2.01 -26.12 -3.64
C VAL A 309 -1.85 -25.16 -4.80
N PHE A 310 -2.37 -25.54 -5.96
CA PHE A 310 -2.31 -24.81 -7.22
C PHE A 310 -3.70 -24.65 -7.83
N TYR A 311 -3.94 -23.53 -8.51
CA TYR A 311 -5.10 -23.38 -9.38
C TYR A 311 -4.77 -23.80 -10.82
N ASP A 312 -5.65 -24.58 -11.46
CA ASP A 312 -5.48 -24.96 -12.86
C ASP A 312 -5.85 -23.81 -13.79
N ASP A 313 -4.84 -23.03 -14.19
CA ASP A 313 -4.96 -21.97 -15.19
C ASP A 313 -4.73 -22.47 -16.63
N GLY A 314 -4.45 -23.77 -16.82
CA GLY A 314 -4.02 -24.37 -18.08
C GLY A 314 -2.72 -23.78 -18.65
N LYS A 315 -1.95 -23.02 -17.85
CA LYS A 315 -0.81 -22.21 -18.30
C LYS A 315 0.37 -22.30 -17.34
N LEU A 316 0.69 -21.21 -16.64
CA LEU A 316 1.94 -21.06 -15.88
C LEU A 316 1.83 -21.69 -14.49
N VAL A 317 0.65 -21.64 -13.88
CA VAL A 317 0.40 -22.31 -12.60
C VAL A 317 0.32 -23.82 -12.83
N ARG A 318 -0.33 -24.27 -13.91
CA ARG A 318 -0.32 -25.69 -14.32
C ARG A 318 1.10 -26.23 -14.54
N ALA A 319 1.93 -25.52 -15.31
CA ALA A 319 3.33 -25.89 -15.50
C ALA A 319 4.14 -25.91 -14.19
N ALA A 320 3.78 -25.05 -13.22
CA ALA A 320 4.39 -25.08 -11.89
C ALA A 320 3.93 -26.29 -11.06
N TYR A 321 2.67 -26.69 -11.17
CA TYR A 321 2.15 -27.91 -10.58
C TYR A 321 2.84 -29.15 -11.15
N ASP A 322 2.91 -29.29 -12.49
CA ASP A 322 3.42 -30.49 -13.16
C ASP A 322 4.87 -30.80 -12.75
N LYS A 323 5.73 -29.77 -12.64
CA LYS A 323 7.13 -29.92 -12.24
C LYS A 323 7.37 -30.08 -10.72
N THR A 324 6.33 -29.95 -9.89
CA THR A 324 6.48 -30.07 -8.42
C THR A 324 6.42 -31.53 -8.01
N GLU A 325 7.41 -32.02 -7.27
CA GLU A 325 7.47 -33.43 -6.83
C GLU A 325 6.97 -33.63 -5.39
N LYS A 326 6.79 -32.54 -4.64
CA LYS A 326 6.26 -32.54 -3.27
C LYS A 326 4.77 -32.90 -3.25
N PRO A 327 4.23 -33.34 -2.09
CA PRO A 327 2.79 -33.47 -1.89
C PRO A 327 2.06 -32.23 -2.40
N LYS A 328 1.12 -32.43 -3.32
CA LYS A 328 0.48 -31.32 -4.03
C LYS A 328 -0.96 -31.65 -4.37
N ALA A 329 -1.74 -30.60 -4.58
CA ALA A 329 -3.08 -30.66 -5.13
C ALA A 329 -3.29 -29.55 -6.15
N ILE A 330 -4.15 -29.81 -7.12
CA ILE A 330 -4.60 -28.85 -8.12
C ILE A 330 -6.12 -28.74 -8.09
N VAL A 331 -6.65 -27.55 -8.35
CA VAL A 331 -8.10 -27.28 -8.29
C VAL A 331 -8.60 -26.52 -9.50
N GLY A 332 -9.90 -26.60 -9.76
CA GLY A 332 -10.62 -25.71 -10.68
C GLY A 332 -11.26 -26.41 -11.88
N GLN A 333 -10.79 -27.59 -12.27
CA GLN A 333 -11.37 -28.37 -13.36
C GLN A 333 -12.03 -29.66 -12.83
N PRO A 334 -13.13 -30.14 -13.43
CA PRO A 334 -13.70 -31.44 -13.08
C PRO A 334 -12.63 -32.55 -13.10
N GLY A 335 -12.60 -33.38 -12.05
CA GLY A 335 -11.61 -34.46 -11.90
C GLY A 335 -10.25 -34.04 -11.30
N THR A 336 -10.09 -32.77 -10.91
CA THR A 336 -8.96 -32.33 -10.08
C THR A 336 -9.23 -32.58 -8.59
N ASP A 337 -8.33 -32.17 -7.68
CA ASP A 337 -8.49 -32.42 -6.24
C ASP A 337 -9.69 -31.70 -5.62
N ALA A 338 -10.11 -30.58 -6.21
CA ALA A 338 -11.42 -30.00 -5.98
C ALA A 338 -11.91 -29.16 -7.16
N TRP A 339 -13.22 -29.20 -7.38
CA TRP A 339 -13.90 -28.41 -8.42
C TRP A 339 -15.31 -28.00 -7.96
N ALA A 340 -15.96 -27.16 -8.77
CA ALA A 340 -17.33 -26.75 -8.55
C ALA A 340 -18.24 -27.32 -9.65
N GLU A 341 -19.40 -27.84 -9.25
CA GLU A 341 -20.51 -28.24 -10.14
C GLU A 341 -21.72 -27.35 -9.89
N ASP A 342 -22.69 -27.36 -10.83
CA ASP A 342 -23.98 -26.67 -10.68
C ASP A 342 -23.86 -25.17 -10.33
N VAL A 343 -22.87 -24.50 -10.92
CA VAL A 343 -22.55 -23.11 -10.59
C VAL A 343 -23.66 -22.17 -11.05
N THR A 344 -24.26 -21.46 -10.09
CA THR A 344 -25.22 -20.38 -10.30
C THR A 344 -24.67 -19.10 -9.70
N LEU A 345 -24.39 -18.11 -10.55
CA LEU A 345 -23.94 -16.78 -10.10
C LEU A 345 -25.15 -15.93 -9.74
N LEU A 346 -25.17 -15.38 -8.53
CA LEU A 346 -26.24 -14.50 -8.04
C LEU A 346 -25.76 -13.03 -8.04
N GLU A 347 -26.68 -12.08 -7.85
CA GLU A 347 -26.36 -10.65 -7.78
C GLU A 347 -25.47 -10.32 -6.56
N ASP A 348 -25.74 -10.97 -5.43
CA ASP A 348 -25.10 -10.76 -4.13
C ASP A 348 -24.25 -11.96 -3.65
N GLY A 349 -24.06 -12.97 -4.50
CA GLY A 349 -23.35 -14.18 -4.11
C GLY A 349 -23.15 -15.21 -5.21
N SER A 350 -22.94 -16.46 -4.81
CA SER A 350 -22.85 -17.61 -5.71
C SER A 350 -23.31 -18.88 -5.00
N GLN A 351 -23.95 -19.77 -5.76
CA GLN A 351 -24.34 -21.10 -5.33
C GLN A 351 -23.65 -22.14 -6.21
N PHE A 352 -23.12 -23.20 -5.61
CA PHE A 352 -22.48 -24.30 -6.34
C PHE A 352 -22.32 -25.53 -5.44
N THR A 353 -22.09 -26.68 -6.05
CA THR A 353 -21.69 -27.90 -5.34
C THR A 353 -20.17 -27.97 -5.29
N LEU A 354 -19.59 -27.94 -4.09
CA LEU A 354 -18.16 -28.14 -3.85
C LEU A 354 -17.84 -29.63 -3.87
N CYS A 355 -17.01 -30.06 -4.83
CA CYS A 355 -16.63 -31.45 -5.03
C CYS A 355 -15.15 -31.65 -4.71
N PHE A 356 -14.81 -32.78 -4.11
CA PHE A 356 -13.44 -33.20 -3.82
C PHE A 356 -13.10 -34.55 -4.48
N SER A 357 -11.81 -34.81 -4.69
CA SER A 357 -11.34 -36.07 -5.31
C SER A 357 -11.61 -37.33 -4.47
N ASP A 358 -11.89 -37.18 -3.17
CA ASP A 358 -12.33 -38.28 -2.28
C ASP A 358 -13.81 -38.67 -2.48
N GLY A 359 -14.51 -38.02 -3.42
CA GLY A 359 -15.92 -38.24 -3.71
C GLY A 359 -16.88 -37.43 -2.83
N SER A 360 -16.38 -36.69 -1.84
CA SER A 360 -17.22 -35.83 -1.03
C SER A 360 -17.76 -34.66 -1.84
N LYS A 361 -19.05 -34.38 -1.65
CA LYS A 361 -19.77 -33.27 -2.28
C LYS A 361 -20.53 -32.50 -1.22
N GLN A 362 -20.48 -31.18 -1.30
CA GLN A 362 -21.14 -30.30 -0.34
C GLN A 362 -21.78 -29.11 -1.06
N PRO A 363 -23.10 -28.90 -0.94
CA PRO A 363 -23.73 -27.67 -1.41
C PRO A 363 -23.19 -26.45 -0.67
N VAL A 364 -22.86 -25.39 -1.41
CA VAL A 364 -22.33 -24.13 -0.90
C VAL A 364 -23.16 -22.97 -1.40
N THR A 365 -23.52 -22.08 -0.48
CA THR A 365 -24.03 -20.73 -0.77
C THR A 365 -23.09 -19.73 -0.12
N THR A 366 -22.63 -18.74 -0.87
CA THR A 366 -21.71 -17.71 -0.37
C THR A 366 -22.10 -16.33 -0.86
N ASN A 367 -21.79 -15.30 -0.08
CA ASN A 367 -21.99 -13.89 -0.44
C ASN A 367 -20.85 -13.35 -1.34
N LEU A 368 -19.94 -14.21 -1.78
CA LEU A 368 -18.85 -13.84 -2.67
C LEU A 368 -19.29 -13.95 -4.13
N VAL A 369 -19.26 -12.82 -4.83
CA VAL A 369 -19.72 -12.74 -6.22
C VAL A 369 -18.61 -13.17 -7.19
N GLY A 370 -19.00 -13.95 -8.20
CA GLY A 370 -18.21 -14.21 -9.40
C GLY A 370 -17.31 -15.44 -9.34
N GLU A 371 -17.13 -16.07 -10.50
CA GLU A 371 -16.39 -17.33 -10.70
C GLU A 371 -14.95 -17.30 -10.15
N HIS A 372 -14.28 -16.16 -10.23
CA HIS A 372 -12.92 -16.00 -9.68
C HIS A 372 -12.86 -16.22 -8.17
N ASN A 373 -13.94 -15.92 -7.43
CA ASN A 373 -14.03 -16.21 -6.01
C ASN A 373 -14.30 -17.69 -5.75
N ILE A 374 -15.06 -18.37 -6.61
CA ILE A 374 -15.20 -19.83 -6.55
C ILE A 374 -13.81 -20.48 -6.65
N ASN A 375 -12.97 -20.05 -7.59
CA ASN A 375 -11.60 -20.57 -7.72
C ASN A 375 -10.74 -20.30 -6.46
N ASN A 376 -10.90 -19.12 -5.85
CA ASN A 376 -10.25 -18.82 -4.57
C ASN A 376 -10.74 -19.73 -3.43
N ILE A 377 -12.03 -20.04 -3.43
CA ILE A 377 -12.67 -20.96 -2.48
C ILE A 377 -12.10 -22.36 -2.64
N LEU A 378 -12.01 -22.89 -3.87
CA LEU A 378 -11.49 -24.22 -4.12
C LEU A 378 -10.07 -24.41 -3.57
N MET A 379 -9.18 -23.43 -3.79
CA MET A 379 -7.80 -23.48 -3.28
C MET A 379 -7.76 -23.48 -1.74
N ALA A 380 -8.56 -22.62 -1.10
CA ALA A 380 -8.63 -22.56 0.35
C ALA A 380 -9.25 -23.84 0.95
N ALA A 381 -10.30 -24.36 0.31
CA ALA A 381 -11.03 -25.54 0.75
C ALA A 381 -10.15 -26.79 0.71
N VAL A 382 -9.37 -27.02 -0.36
CA VAL A 382 -8.44 -28.15 -0.42
C VAL A 382 -7.36 -28.07 0.66
N MET A 383 -6.83 -26.87 0.91
CA MET A 383 -5.86 -26.68 2.01
C MET A 383 -6.51 -26.95 3.38
N ALA A 384 -7.75 -26.51 3.61
CA ALA A 384 -8.48 -26.78 4.85
C ALA A 384 -8.80 -28.28 5.03
N ARG A 385 -9.24 -28.97 3.96
CA ARG A 385 -9.46 -30.43 3.95
C ARG A 385 -8.18 -31.19 4.26
N HIS A 386 -7.05 -30.78 3.68
CA HIS A 386 -5.74 -31.39 3.95
C HIS A 386 -5.39 -31.36 5.45
N TYR A 387 -5.78 -30.30 6.17
CA TYR A 387 -5.62 -30.18 7.62
C TYR A 387 -6.82 -30.72 8.43
N GLY A 388 -7.70 -31.50 7.81
CA GLY A 388 -8.76 -32.25 8.48
C GLY A 388 -10.04 -31.46 8.78
N VAL A 389 -10.24 -30.27 8.20
CA VAL A 389 -11.53 -29.57 8.31
C VAL A 389 -12.58 -30.35 7.49
N ALA A 390 -13.73 -30.62 8.08
CA ALA A 390 -14.82 -31.34 7.41
C ALA A 390 -15.52 -30.46 6.36
N ALA A 391 -16.06 -31.07 5.30
CA ALA A 391 -16.64 -30.34 4.17
C ALA A 391 -17.85 -29.48 4.57
N ASP A 392 -18.68 -29.96 5.49
CA ASP A 392 -19.80 -29.23 6.09
C ASP A 392 -19.32 -27.97 6.84
N LYS A 393 -18.21 -28.05 7.58
CA LYS A 393 -17.59 -26.89 8.25
C LYS A 393 -17.01 -25.88 7.27
N ILE A 394 -16.44 -26.35 6.15
CA ILE A 394 -16.00 -25.48 5.06
C ILE A 394 -17.19 -24.72 4.48
N ALA A 395 -18.30 -25.41 4.20
CA ALA A 395 -19.51 -24.77 3.67
C ALA A 395 -20.12 -23.77 4.68
N GLN A 396 -20.16 -24.12 5.97
CA GLN A 396 -20.59 -23.21 7.03
C GLN A 396 -19.75 -21.91 7.04
N ALA A 397 -18.42 -22.03 7.00
CA ALA A 397 -17.54 -20.86 6.95
C ALA A 397 -17.84 -19.97 5.74
N LEU A 398 -18.06 -20.57 4.57
CA LEU A 398 -18.31 -19.85 3.30
C LEU A 398 -19.62 -19.06 3.28
N ALA A 399 -20.62 -19.51 4.02
CA ALA A 399 -21.88 -18.78 4.20
C ALA A 399 -21.70 -17.54 5.08
N GLU A 400 -20.76 -17.56 6.02
CA GLU A 400 -20.49 -16.49 6.99
C GLU A 400 -19.45 -15.47 6.50
N VAL A 401 -18.62 -15.82 5.50
CA VAL A 401 -17.57 -14.92 5.01
C VAL A 401 -18.15 -13.65 4.38
N ALA A 402 -17.81 -12.50 4.95
CA ALA A 402 -18.11 -11.20 4.37
C ALA A 402 -17.21 -10.90 3.15
N PRO A 403 -17.74 -10.23 2.11
CA PRO A 403 -16.94 -9.71 1.01
C PRO A 403 -15.81 -8.80 1.49
N ILE A 404 -14.64 -8.89 0.84
CA ILE A 404 -13.52 -8.00 1.14
C ILE A 404 -13.82 -6.60 0.57
N PRO A 405 -13.72 -5.52 1.38
CA PRO A 405 -13.94 -4.16 0.89
C PRO A 405 -13.09 -3.81 -0.35
N SER A 406 -13.65 -3.02 -1.26
CA SER A 406 -12.96 -2.49 -2.46
C SER A 406 -12.50 -3.51 -3.52
N ARG A 407 -13.17 -4.67 -3.61
CA ARG A 407 -13.00 -5.66 -4.71
C ARG A 407 -14.35 -5.98 -5.36
N LEU A 408 -14.69 -5.25 -6.42
CA LEU A 408 -16.00 -5.33 -7.10
C LEU A 408 -17.18 -5.12 -6.14
N GLN A 409 -17.01 -4.20 -5.18
CA GLN A 409 -18.05 -3.90 -4.22
C GLN A 409 -19.11 -3.02 -4.87
N MET A 410 -20.33 -3.52 -4.94
CA MET A 410 -21.49 -2.74 -5.37
C MET A 410 -22.08 -2.00 -4.16
N SER A 411 -22.43 -0.73 -4.35
CA SER A 411 -23.08 0.09 -3.34
C SER A 411 -23.93 1.16 -4.00
N THR A 412 -24.93 1.67 -3.30
CA THR A 412 -25.74 2.79 -3.77
C THR A 412 -25.31 4.06 -3.06
N HIS A 413 -25.01 5.10 -3.83
CA HIS A 413 -24.66 6.40 -3.30
C HIS A 413 -25.89 7.11 -2.71
N HIS A 414 -25.69 8.05 -1.77
CA HIS A 414 -26.79 8.79 -1.15
C HIS A 414 -27.64 9.62 -2.15
N LYS A 415 -27.08 9.92 -3.34
CA LYS A 415 -27.78 10.56 -4.46
C LYS A 415 -28.50 9.58 -5.41
N GLY A 416 -28.46 8.27 -5.14
CA GLY A 416 -29.21 7.26 -5.87
C GLY A 416 -28.49 6.60 -7.05
N TYR A 417 -27.27 7.02 -7.43
CA TYR A 417 -26.47 6.29 -8.43
C TYR A 417 -25.78 5.05 -7.84
N LYS A 418 -25.51 4.05 -8.69
CA LYS A 418 -24.80 2.83 -8.29
C LYS A 418 -23.29 3.04 -8.42
N VAL A 419 -22.52 2.45 -7.50
CA VAL A 419 -21.06 2.47 -7.48
C VAL A 419 -20.54 1.05 -7.45
N ILE A 420 -19.73 0.68 -8.44
CA ILE A 420 -18.94 -0.54 -8.49
C ILE A 420 -17.49 -0.15 -8.15
N ASN A 421 -17.00 -0.57 -6.98
CA ASN A 421 -15.66 -0.23 -6.53
C ASN A 421 -14.67 -1.38 -6.78
N ASN A 422 -13.79 -1.22 -7.78
CA ASN A 422 -12.65 -2.07 -8.09
C ASN A 422 -11.31 -1.31 -7.93
N GLY A 423 -11.22 -0.48 -6.89
CA GLY A 423 -10.10 0.45 -6.70
C GLY A 423 -8.77 -0.17 -6.23
N PHE A 424 -8.68 -1.42 -5.75
CA PHE A 424 -7.48 -1.80 -5.00
C PHE A 424 -6.17 -1.88 -5.82
N ASN A 425 -6.10 -2.77 -6.80
CA ASN A 425 -4.95 -2.93 -7.69
C ASN A 425 -5.42 -3.67 -8.94
N SER A 426 -5.51 -2.95 -10.06
CA SER A 426 -6.03 -3.52 -11.28
C SER A 426 -4.95 -3.91 -12.29
N ASN A 427 -5.29 -4.90 -13.10
CA ASN A 427 -4.51 -5.42 -14.20
C ASN A 427 -5.43 -5.67 -15.40
N PRO A 428 -4.88 -5.89 -16.61
CA PRO A 428 -5.70 -6.04 -17.82
C PRO A 428 -6.75 -7.16 -17.78
N ASP A 429 -6.55 -8.22 -16.99
CA ASP A 429 -7.54 -9.29 -16.86
C ASP A 429 -8.66 -8.90 -15.86
N SER A 430 -8.32 -8.27 -14.73
CA SER A 430 -9.33 -7.81 -13.77
C SER A 430 -10.19 -6.67 -14.31
N SER A 431 -9.61 -5.73 -15.06
CA SER A 431 -10.39 -4.65 -15.68
C SER A 431 -11.40 -5.17 -16.69
N ARG A 432 -11.03 -6.16 -17.50
CA ARG A 432 -11.97 -6.79 -18.44
C ARG A 432 -13.18 -7.39 -17.72
N LYS A 433 -12.95 -8.08 -16.60
CA LYS A 433 -14.06 -8.61 -15.77
C LYS A 433 -14.89 -7.50 -15.14
N ALA A 434 -14.27 -6.44 -14.63
CA ALA A 434 -14.97 -5.30 -14.08
C ALA A 434 -15.85 -4.59 -15.12
N LEU A 435 -15.34 -4.45 -16.35
CA LEU A 435 -16.11 -3.91 -17.48
C LEU A 435 -17.26 -4.83 -17.88
N GLN A 436 -17.11 -6.16 -17.82
CA GLN A 436 -18.23 -7.08 -18.04
C GLN A 436 -19.34 -6.91 -16.98
N VAL A 437 -18.97 -6.70 -15.71
CA VAL A 437 -19.94 -6.41 -14.64
C VAL A 437 -20.66 -5.09 -14.91
N LEU A 438 -19.92 -4.05 -15.34
CA LEU A 438 -20.50 -2.77 -15.71
C LEU A 438 -21.45 -2.90 -16.90
N ALA A 439 -21.08 -3.67 -17.93
CA ALA A 439 -21.89 -3.91 -19.13
C ALA A 439 -23.24 -4.59 -18.84
N ALA A 440 -23.32 -5.35 -17.74
CA ALA A 440 -24.56 -5.99 -17.30
C ALA A 440 -25.52 -5.04 -16.56
N GLN A 441 -25.10 -3.81 -16.26
CA GLN A 441 -25.93 -2.82 -15.57
C GLN A 441 -26.78 -2.00 -16.55
N THR A 442 -27.88 -1.46 -16.05
CA THR A 442 -28.79 -0.59 -16.80
C THR A 442 -28.60 0.87 -16.40
N GLY A 443 -28.68 1.78 -17.37
CA GLY A 443 -28.54 3.22 -17.15
C GLY A 443 -27.29 3.76 -17.81
N ARG A 444 -26.85 4.95 -17.40
CA ARG A 444 -25.63 5.57 -17.93
C ARG A 444 -24.39 4.96 -17.27
N LEU A 445 -23.55 4.32 -18.06
CA LEU A 445 -22.39 3.58 -17.61
C LEU A 445 -21.13 4.46 -17.67
N VAL A 446 -20.45 4.62 -16.53
CA VAL A 446 -19.29 5.51 -16.40
C VAL A 446 -18.11 4.78 -15.80
N VAL A 447 -16.93 4.93 -16.40
CA VAL A 447 -15.68 4.40 -15.85
C VAL A 447 -14.81 5.52 -15.33
N VAL A 448 -14.39 5.42 -14.06
CA VAL A 448 -13.45 6.32 -13.41
C VAL A 448 -12.13 5.59 -13.24
N THR A 449 -11.06 6.01 -13.91
CA THR A 449 -9.77 5.31 -13.83
C THR A 449 -8.54 6.22 -13.97
N PRO A 450 -7.49 5.99 -13.18
CA PRO A 450 -6.16 6.53 -13.43
C PRO A 450 -5.34 5.66 -14.41
N GLY A 451 -5.82 4.48 -14.83
CA GLY A 451 -5.07 3.54 -15.68
C GLY A 451 -4.11 2.62 -14.93
N PHE A 452 -3.40 1.77 -15.68
CA PHE A 452 -2.44 0.80 -15.16
C PHE A 452 -1.04 1.40 -15.00
N ILE A 453 -0.34 1.01 -13.93
CA ILE A 453 1.07 1.33 -13.68
C ILE A 453 1.91 0.07 -13.48
N GLU A 454 3.23 0.24 -13.47
CA GLU A 454 4.22 -0.80 -13.14
C GLU A 454 4.25 -1.97 -14.16
N LEU A 455 3.70 -1.75 -15.35
CA LEU A 455 3.70 -2.73 -16.47
C LEU A 455 4.93 -2.62 -17.38
N GLY A 456 5.85 -1.69 -17.08
CA GLY A 456 7.08 -1.49 -17.84
C GLY A 456 6.79 -1.13 -19.30
N ARG A 457 7.43 -1.82 -20.26
CA ARG A 457 7.27 -1.53 -21.70
C ARG A 457 5.84 -1.77 -22.23
N GLN A 458 5.03 -2.54 -21.51
CA GLN A 458 3.65 -2.84 -21.95
C GLN A 458 2.64 -1.78 -21.50
N GLU A 459 3.01 -0.87 -20.60
CA GLU A 459 2.08 0.07 -19.96
C GLU A 459 1.29 0.91 -20.97
N VAL A 460 1.96 1.49 -21.96
CA VAL A 460 1.31 2.31 -23.01
C VAL A 460 0.30 1.47 -23.79
N ARG A 461 0.69 0.26 -24.22
CA ARG A 461 -0.18 -0.63 -25.00
C ARG A 461 -1.37 -1.12 -24.18
N SER A 462 -1.14 -1.50 -22.92
CA SER A 462 -2.19 -1.98 -22.01
C SER A 462 -3.19 -0.87 -21.68
N ASN A 463 -2.72 0.35 -21.43
CA ASN A 463 -3.60 1.50 -21.18
C ASN A 463 -4.36 1.93 -22.44
N ARG A 464 -3.75 1.88 -23.62
CA ARG A 464 -4.46 2.11 -24.88
C ARG A 464 -5.56 1.09 -25.11
N ARG A 465 -5.27 -0.19 -24.88
CA ARG A 465 -6.28 -1.26 -24.94
C ARG A 465 -7.39 -1.07 -23.90
N LEU A 466 -7.05 -0.65 -22.67
CA LEU A 466 -8.06 -0.32 -21.67
C LEU A 466 -9.02 0.77 -22.17
N GLY A 467 -8.50 1.80 -22.86
CA GLY A 467 -9.34 2.81 -23.51
C GLY A 467 -10.29 2.20 -24.55
N ASN A 468 -9.80 1.27 -25.38
CA ASN A 468 -10.65 0.56 -26.34
C ASN A 468 -11.73 -0.28 -25.64
N ASP A 469 -11.35 -1.02 -24.59
CA ASP A 469 -12.27 -1.89 -23.84
C ASP A 469 -13.34 -1.06 -23.09
N ILE A 470 -12.99 0.12 -22.58
CA ILE A 470 -13.93 1.06 -21.94
C ILE A 470 -14.92 1.61 -22.98
N ALA A 471 -14.45 2.05 -24.15
CA ALA A 471 -15.31 2.60 -25.19
C ALA A 471 -16.37 1.62 -25.71
N ALA A 472 -16.10 0.31 -25.62
CA ALA A 472 -17.04 -0.73 -26.02
C ALA A 472 -18.21 -0.93 -25.04
N VAL A 473 -18.12 -0.38 -23.82
CA VAL A 473 -19.06 -0.66 -22.72
C VAL A 473 -19.64 0.60 -22.10
N ALA A 474 -18.83 1.64 -21.89
CA ALA A 474 -19.21 2.80 -21.11
C ALA A 474 -19.62 3.98 -22.00
N ASP A 475 -20.63 4.73 -21.56
CA ASP A 475 -21.06 5.98 -22.20
C ASP A 475 -20.08 7.12 -21.94
N MET A 476 -19.32 7.04 -20.84
CA MET A 476 -18.44 8.11 -20.40
C MET A 476 -17.20 7.58 -19.66
N ALA A 477 -16.07 8.24 -19.87
CA ALA A 477 -14.82 7.95 -19.18
C ALA A 477 -14.31 9.17 -18.40
N ILE A 478 -13.99 8.97 -17.13
CA ILE A 478 -13.36 9.95 -16.24
C ILE A 478 -11.94 9.49 -15.94
N LEU A 479 -10.97 10.16 -16.55
CA LEU A 479 -9.55 9.85 -16.47
C LEU A 479 -8.85 10.70 -15.41
N ILE A 480 -8.01 10.07 -14.60
CA ILE A 480 -7.28 10.75 -13.51
C ILE A 480 -5.78 10.77 -13.81
N GLY A 481 -5.20 11.97 -13.93
CA GLY A 481 -3.80 12.20 -14.25
C GLY A 481 -3.60 12.34 -15.75
N GLU A 482 -3.50 13.59 -16.21
CA GLU A 482 -3.51 13.95 -17.64
C GLU A 482 -2.38 13.30 -18.44
N LYS A 483 -1.17 13.27 -17.90
CA LYS A 483 0.00 12.71 -18.62
C LYS A 483 -0.05 11.20 -18.71
N HIS A 484 -0.47 10.55 -17.63
CA HIS A 484 -0.45 9.09 -17.53
C HIS A 484 -1.59 8.45 -18.31
N THR A 485 -2.75 9.09 -18.35
CA THR A 485 -3.95 8.56 -19.02
C THR A 485 -4.02 8.89 -20.52
N ARG A 486 -3.02 9.57 -21.11
CA ARG A 486 -2.97 9.86 -22.56
C ARG A 486 -3.18 8.61 -23.43
N PRO A 487 -2.52 7.46 -23.16
CA PRO A 487 -2.76 6.27 -23.96
C PRO A 487 -4.21 5.76 -23.86
N ILE A 488 -4.85 5.90 -22.69
CA ILE A 488 -6.27 5.55 -22.51
C ILE A 488 -7.14 6.46 -23.35
N LYS A 489 -6.92 7.78 -23.28
CA LYS A 489 -7.63 8.76 -24.13
C LYS A 489 -7.47 8.44 -25.62
N THR A 490 -6.26 8.08 -26.06
CA THR A 490 -6.02 7.63 -27.44
C THR A 490 -6.88 6.41 -27.79
N GLY A 491 -6.93 5.39 -26.92
CA GLY A 491 -7.77 4.20 -27.16
C GLY A 491 -9.27 4.51 -27.20
N LEU A 492 -9.76 5.40 -26.32
CA LEU A 492 -11.16 5.82 -26.29
C LEU A 492 -11.57 6.49 -27.62
N LEU A 493 -10.76 7.45 -28.09
CA LEU A 493 -11.00 8.18 -29.34
C LEU A 493 -10.93 7.24 -30.57
N GLU A 494 -9.96 6.33 -30.61
CA GLU A 494 -9.81 5.35 -31.69
C GLU A 494 -11.00 4.39 -31.79
N SER A 495 -11.69 4.15 -30.67
CA SER A 495 -12.89 3.33 -30.60
C SER A 495 -14.18 4.13 -30.76
N GLY A 496 -14.10 5.42 -31.11
CA GLY A 496 -15.27 6.24 -31.47
C GLY A 496 -15.96 6.94 -30.30
N MET A 497 -15.38 6.93 -29.09
CA MET A 497 -15.92 7.74 -27.99
C MET A 497 -15.67 9.22 -28.27
N GLU A 498 -16.73 10.02 -28.26
CA GLU A 498 -16.66 11.46 -28.49
C GLU A 498 -15.88 12.18 -27.39
N GLU A 499 -15.14 13.24 -27.76
CA GLU A 499 -14.26 13.94 -26.81
C GLU A 499 -15.04 14.58 -25.64
N GLU A 500 -16.30 14.93 -25.84
CA GLU A 500 -17.18 15.46 -24.79
C GLU A 500 -17.49 14.44 -23.68
N HIS A 501 -17.45 13.14 -23.99
CA HIS A 501 -17.65 12.03 -23.06
C HIS A 501 -16.36 11.58 -22.35
N ILE A 502 -15.22 12.22 -22.66
CA ILE A 502 -13.93 11.94 -22.03
C ILE A 502 -13.55 13.13 -21.14
N LYS A 503 -13.70 12.97 -19.82
CA LYS A 503 -13.27 14.00 -18.86
C LYS A 503 -11.93 13.62 -18.24
N VAL A 504 -11.00 14.57 -18.20
CA VAL A 504 -9.67 14.35 -17.64
C VAL A 504 -9.46 15.30 -16.47
N PHE A 505 -9.14 14.75 -15.31
CA PHE A 505 -8.88 15.52 -14.09
C PHE A 505 -7.45 15.29 -13.60
N PRO A 506 -6.78 16.32 -13.04
CA PRO A 506 -5.48 16.16 -12.43
C PRO A 506 -5.48 15.22 -11.22
N THR A 507 -6.57 15.15 -10.47
CA THR A 507 -6.66 14.37 -9.22
C THR A 507 -8.03 13.73 -9.06
N LEU A 508 -8.08 12.56 -8.40
CA LEU A 508 -9.34 11.87 -8.07
C LEU A 508 -10.28 12.77 -7.26
N SER A 509 -9.75 13.61 -6.36
CA SER A 509 -10.59 14.56 -5.61
C SER A 509 -11.33 15.57 -6.50
N GLN A 510 -10.71 16.02 -7.61
CA GLN A 510 -11.36 16.94 -8.54
C GLN A 510 -12.41 16.19 -9.38
N ALA A 511 -12.09 14.96 -9.80
CA ALA A 511 -13.04 14.07 -10.44
C ALA A 511 -14.27 13.79 -9.53
N ASN A 512 -14.06 13.52 -8.24
CA ASN A 512 -15.13 13.26 -7.29
C ASN A 512 -16.01 14.50 -7.07
N GLN A 513 -15.45 15.70 -7.07
CA GLN A 513 -16.25 16.93 -7.00
C GLN A 513 -17.16 17.08 -8.22
N TYR A 514 -16.60 16.87 -9.42
CA TYR A 514 -17.39 16.84 -10.65
C TYR A 514 -18.46 15.74 -10.64
N ILE A 515 -18.12 14.57 -10.10
CA ILE A 515 -19.05 13.44 -9.99
C ILE A 515 -20.23 13.79 -9.07
N GLU A 516 -19.94 14.41 -7.93
CA GLU A 516 -20.97 14.86 -6.99
C GLU A 516 -21.94 15.86 -7.64
N ASP A 517 -21.46 16.72 -8.54
CA ASP A 517 -22.30 17.76 -9.13
C ASP A 517 -23.22 17.24 -10.24
N ILE A 518 -22.91 16.10 -10.86
CA ILE A 518 -23.52 15.69 -12.15
C ILE A 518 -24.30 14.37 -12.09
N PHE A 519 -23.84 13.40 -11.30
CA PHE A 519 -24.44 12.06 -11.32
C PHE A 519 -25.56 11.90 -10.28
N GLY A 520 -26.60 11.14 -10.67
CA GLY A 520 -27.82 10.93 -9.92
C GLY A 520 -28.50 9.58 -10.23
N PRO A 521 -29.78 9.41 -9.87
CA PRO A 521 -30.48 8.14 -10.07
C PRO A 521 -30.44 7.70 -11.54
N GLY A 522 -30.06 6.44 -11.79
CA GLY A 522 -29.91 5.88 -13.14
C GLY A 522 -28.48 5.87 -13.69
N ASP A 523 -27.51 6.46 -12.98
CA ASP A 523 -26.09 6.35 -13.31
C ASP A 523 -25.42 5.16 -12.59
N VAL A 524 -24.40 4.59 -13.24
CA VAL A 524 -23.59 3.48 -12.71
C VAL A 524 -22.11 3.79 -12.89
N LEU A 525 -21.39 3.99 -11.79
CA LEU A 525 -19.98 4.38 -11.80
C LEU A 525 -19.09 3.19 -11.40
N LEU A 526 -18.22 2.77 -12.31
CA LEU A 526 -17.13 1.84 -12.03
C LEU A 526 -15.86 2.62 -11.66
N TYR A 527 -15.44 2.55 -10.40
CA TYR A 527 -14.11 2.99 -9.99
C TYR A 527 -13.11 1.87 -10.26
N GLU A 528 -12.30 2.06 -11.29
CA GLU A 528 -11.35 1.08 -11.80
C GLU A 528 -9.93 1.51 -11.51
N ASN A 529 -9.28 0.81 -10.58
CA ASN A 529 -7.95 1.12 -10.06
C ASN A 529 -7.90 2.44 -9.26
N ASP A 530 -7.24 2.41 -8.09
CA ASP A 530 -7.11 3.57 -7.21
C ASP A 530 -5.64 3.85 -6.95
N LEU A 531 -5.03 4.63 -7.84
CA LEU A 531 -3.64 4.98 -7.72
C LEU A 531 -3.44 6.06 -6.66
N PRO A 532 -2.39 5.94 -5.81
CA PRO A 532 -2.03 7.03 -4.92
C PRO A 532 -1.53 8.24 -5.72
N ASP A 533 -1.85 9.46 -5.24
CA ASP A 533 -1.68 10.75 -5.95
C ASP A 533 -0.26 11.05 -6.45
N HIS A 534 0.75 10.29 -6.04
CA HIS A 534 2.10 10.45 -6.59
C HIS A 534 2.25 9.90 -8.01
N TYR A 535 1.32 9.07 -8.49
CA TYR A 535 1.26 8.60 -9.87
C TYR A 535 0.46 9.54 -10.81
N ALA A 536 -0.29 10.49 -10.26
CA ALA A 536 -1.11 11.45 -11.01
C ALA A 536 -0.31 12.65 -11.54
#